data_AF-A0A1E7KAY0-F1
#
_entry.id   AF-A0A1E7KAY0-F1
#
_cell.length_a   1.000
_cell.length_b   1.000
_cell.length_c   1.000
_cell.angle_alpha   90.00
_cell.angle_beta   90.00
_cell.angle_gamma   90.00
#
_symmetry.space_group_name_H-M   'P 1'
#
loop_
_entity.id
_entity.type
_entity.pdbx_description
1 polymer ?
#
loop_
_entity_poly.entity_id
_entity_poly.type
_entity_poly.pdbx_seq_one_letter_code
_entity_poly.pdbx_strand_id
1 'polypeptide(L)'
;MRRRAGHGTTEPSGTGSPAQGRGAGGRRWGGRGNRPAAAAEAARDRETLLLAAAGAGFPLAPAAHPSGYGCSCVRIGCPTPGRHPVSFAWQTQATTDRAQVERWLRAEPEANFITATGRAHDVLDVPAEAGYAALAVLEERERAAGPGAEPELGPVALHGGDRMLFFTKTRGTPEDEDEWWPCELDSHPETMEEHPGLRWHCRGSYVLLPPSRLPDTAEGVHWLRPPQEGDALPEPLALLETLTDARAEYAVTVEGLEQHTPWPVR
;
A
#
# COMPACT_ATOMS: atom_id res chain seq x y z
N MET A 1 92.81 -28.47 39.20
CA MET A 1 91.48 -27.93 38.82
C MET A 1 90.59 -29.16 38.50
N ARG A 2 89.93 -29.91 39.41
CA ARG A 2 88.95 -29.64 40.50
C ARG A 2 87.75 -28.81 39.98
N ARG A 3 86.46 -29.14 40.14
CA ARG A 3 85.66 -30.10 40.97
C ARG A 3 84.19 -30.05 40.41
N ARG A 4 83.46 -31.17 40.29
CA ARG A 4 82.32 -31.70 41.10
C ARG A 4 80.94 -30.99 41.04
N ALA A 5 79.92 -31.85 40.85
CA ALA A 5 78.57 -31.93 41.48
C ALA A 5 77.54 -30.82 41.16
N GLY A 6 76.22 -31.05 41.07
CA GLY A 6 75.33 -32.21 41.30
C GLY A 6 73.92 -31.72 41.69
N HIS A 7 72.92 -32.63 41.67
CA HIS A 7 71.55 -32.57 42.25
C HIS A 7 70.51 -31.72 41.49
N GLY A 8 69.23 -32.11 41.35
CA GLY A 8 68.48 -33.29 41.80
C GLY A 8 66.99 -33.17 41.43
N THR A 9 66.35 -34.33 41.24
CA THR A 9 64.95 -34.74 41.57
C THR A 9 63.78 -33.74 41.46
N THR A 10 62.70 -34.13 40.75
CA THR A 10 61.44 -34.67 41.33
C THR A 10 60.33 -34.83 40.27
N GLU A 11 59.76 -36.03 40.13
CA GLU A 11 58.33 -36.21 39.82
C GLU A 11 57.52 -36.01 41.11
N PRO A 12 56.23 -35.64 41.01
CA PRO A 12 55.23 -36.69 41.24
C PRO A 12 53.98 -36.61 40.35
N SER A 13 53.46 -37.81 40.12
CA SER A 13 52.09 -38.19 39.80
C SER A 13 51.00 -37.36 40.51
N GLY A 14 49.99 -36.92 39.76
CA GLY A 14 48.76 -36.33 40.25
C GLY A 14 47.58 -36.65 39.33
N THR A 15 46.74 -37.55 39.79
CA THR A 15 45.43 -37.95 39.24
C THR A 15 44.44 -36.78 39.16
N GLY A 16 43.76 -36.61 38.01
CA GLY A 16 42.67 -35.66 37.82
C GLY A 16 41.64 -36.17 36.80
N SER A 17 40.38 -36.22 37.24
CA SER A 17 39.19 -36.79 36.60
C SER A 17 38.93 -36.48 35.11
N PRO A 18 38.22 -37.36 34.37
CA PRO A 18 37.80 -37.07 33.00
C PRO A 18 36.69 -36.01 33.00
N ALA A 19 36.91 -34.97 32.20
CA ALA A 19 35.96 -33.91 31.93
C ALA A 19 34.72 -34.44 31.20
N GLN A 20 33.58 -33.91 31.65
CA GLN A 20 32.25 -34.13 31.10
C GLN A 20 32.21 -33.74 29.62
N GLY A 21 32.03 -34.73 28.75
CA GLY A 21 31.64 -34.51 27.37
C GLY A 21 30.23 -33.92 27.31
N ARG A 22 30.15 -32.59 27.20
CA ARG A 22 28.89 -31.89 26.90
C ARG A 22 28.50 -32.23 25.45
N GLY A 23 27.56 -33.16 25.32
CA GLY A 23 26.84 -33.37 24.07
C GLY A 23 26.17 -32.07 23.64
N ALA A 24 26.61 -31.53 22.51
CA ALA A 24 25.96 -30.42 21.85
C ALA A 24 24.58 -30.88 21.36
N GLY A 25 23.55 -30.65 22.18
CA GLY A 25 22.16 -30.78 21.79
C GLY A 25 21.88 -29.79 20.65
N GLY A 26 21.92 -30.29 19.42
CA GLY A 26 21.51 -29.55 18.23
C GLY A 26 20.05 -29.12 18.38
N ARG A 27 19.84 -27.83 18.64
CA ARG A 27 18.51 -27.22 18.61
C ARG A 27 18.04 -27.18 17.17
N ARG A 28 17.26 -28.18 16.75
CA ARG A 28 16.49 -28.16 15.49
C ARG A 28 15.48 -27.00 15.56
N TRP A 29 15.67 -25.98 14.73
CA TRP A 29 14.70 -24.92 14.50
C TRP A 29 13.44 -25.51 13.85
N GLY A 30 12.40 -25.69 14.65
CA GLY A 30 11.05 -26.07 14.21
C GLY A 30 10.28 -24.86 13.66
N GLY A 31 10.76 -24.24 12.57
CA GLY A 31 10.08 -23.10 11.93
C GLY A 31 9.02 -23.49 10.88
N ARG A 32 8.83 -24.78 10.60
CA ARG A 32 7.96 -25.25 9.51
C ARG A 32 6.47 -25.34 9.85
N GLY A 33 6.11 -25.42 11.13
CA GLY A 33 4.71 -25.57 11.57
C GLY A 33 3.91 -24.26 11.56
N ASN A 34 4.57 -23.10 11.68
CA ASN A 34 3.88 -21.81 11.82
C ASN A 34 3.55 -21.12 10.49
N ARG A 35 4.25 -21.49 9.41
CA ARG A 35 4.06 -20.91 8.07
C ARG A 35 2.63 -21.11 7.50
N PRO A 36 2.02 -22.30 7.56
CA PRO A 36 0.65 -22.47 7.05
C PRO A 36 -0.40 -21.74 7.92
N ALA A 37 -0.18 -21.63 9.22
CA ALA A 37 -1.06 -20.88 10.12
C ALA A 37 -1.00 -19.37 9.83
N ALA A 38 0.20 -18.81 9.73
CA ALA A 38 0.40 -17.40 9.39
C ALA A 38 -0.14 -17.03 7.99
N ALA A 39 0.01 -17.92 7.00
CA ALA A 39 -0.57 -17.71 5.67
C ALA A 39 -2.11 -17.73 5.69
N ALA A 40 -2.71 -18.60 6.50
CA ALA A 40 -4.16 -18.65 6.66
C ALA A 40 -4.70 -17.42 7.40
N GLU A 41 -3.96 -16.91 8.38
CA GLU A 41 -4.30 -15.67 9.09
C GLU A 41 -4.22 -14.45 8.15
N ALA A 42 -3.11 -14.29 7.42
CA ALA A 42 -2.97 -13.23 6.42
C ALA A 42 -4.05 -13.27 5.33
N ALA A 43 -4.50 -14.47 4.92
CA ALA A 43 -5.61 -14.62 3.98
C ALA A 43 -6.94 -14.13 4.57
N ARG A 44 -7.21 -14.40 5.85
CA ARG A 44 -8.42 -13.92 6.55
C ARG A 44 -8.38 -12.41 6.75
N ASP A 45 -7.22 -11.86 7.09
CA ASP A 45 -7.05 -10.41 7.24
C ASP A 45 -7.29 -9.71 5.91
N ARG A 46 -6.72 -10.25 4.82
CA ARG A 46 -6.98 -9.78 3.46
C ARG A 46 -8.46 -9.80 3.11
N GLU A 47 -9.14 -10.91 3.36
CA GLU A 47 -10.58 -11.05 3.13
C GLU A 47 -11.37 -10.02 3.94
N THR A 48 -11.02 -9.84 5.22
CA THR A 48 -11.66 -8.86 6.11
C THR A 48 -11.54 -7.43 5.56
N LEU A 49 -10.34 -7.03 5.12
CA LEU A 49 -10.10 -5.69 4.56
C LEU A 49 -10.91 -5.44 3.27
N LEU A 50 -10.96 -6.42 2.37
CA LEU A 50 -11.70 -6.28 1.11
C LEU A 50 -13.21 -6.26 1.33
N LEU A 51 -13.70 -7.06 2.28
CA LEU A 51 -15.11 -7.06 2.65
C LEU A 51 -15.52 -5.79 3.41
N ALA A 52 -14.63 -5.22 4.21
CA ALA A 52 -14.85 -3.90 4.81
C ALA A 52 -14.94 -2.80 3.74
N ALA A 53 -14.06 -2.83 2.74
CA ALA A 53 -14.15 -1.89 1.60
C ALA A 53 -15.46 -2.05 0.82
N ALA A 54 -15.88 -3.29 0.54
CA ALA A 54 -17.16 -3.56 -0.13
C ALA A 54 -18.37 -3.11 0.73
N GLY A 55 -18.32 -3.36 2.04
CA GLY A 55 -19.34 -2.93 3.01
C GLY A 55 -19.44 -1.40 3.12
N ALA A 56 -18.32 -0.70 2.98
CA ALA A 56 -18.28 0.77 2.88
C ALA A 56 -18.75 1.31 1.51
N GLY A 57 -19.23 0.45 0.60
CA GLY A 57 -19.82 0.86 -0.67
C GLY A 57 -18.83 0.99 -1.83
N PHE A 58 -17.57 0.57 -1.67
CA PHE A 58 -16.60 0.58 -2.77
C PHE A 58 -16.86 -0.61 -3.71
N PRO A 59 -17.11 -0.40 -5.02
CA PRO A 59 -17.31 -1.50 -5.96
C PRO A 59 -15.98 -2.15 -6.36
N LEU A 60 -15.80 -3.41 -6.00
CA LEU A 60 -14.57 -4.17 -6.18
C LEU A 60 -14.56 -4.99 -7.48
N ALA A 61 -13.40 -5.08 -8.13
CA ALA A 61 -13.14 -6.05 -9.20
C ALA A 61 -11.73 -6.70 -9.07
N PRO A 62 -11.54 -7.96 -9.51
CA PRO A 62 -10.23 -8.59 -9.49
C PRO A 62 -9.21 -7.90 -10.38
N ALA A 63 -7.99 -7.80 -9.89
CA ALA A 63 -6.85 -7.23 -10.57
C ALA A 63 -5.66 -8.19 -10.59
N ALA A 64 -4.81 -8.03 -11.60
CA ALA A 64 -3.59 -8.79 -11.72
C ALA A 64 -2.68 -8.53 -10.52
N HIS A 65 -1.84 -9.50 -10.17
CA HIS A 65 -0.87 -9.39 -9.09
C HIS A 65 0.55 -9.65 -9.60
N PRO A 66 1.58 -9.19 -8.87
CA PRO A 66 2.96 -9.57 -9.16
C PRO A 66 3.13 -11.09 -9.08
N SER A 67 3.82 -11.67 -10.06
CA SER A 67 4.12 -13.10 -10.14
C SER A 67 5.56 -13.29 -10.63
N GLY A 68 6.45 -13.76 -9.75
CA GLY A 68 7.89 -13.79 -10.04
C GLY A 68 8.43 -12.40 -10.36
N TYR A 69 9.08 -12.26 -11.51
CA TYR A 69 9.56 -10.98 -12.06
C TYR A 69 8.56 -10.32 -13.03
N GLY A 70 7.31 -10.78 -13.06
CA GLY A 70 6.32 -10.36 -14.05
C GLY A 70 4.92 -10.21 -13.47
N CYS A 71 3.93 -10.30 -14.36
CA CYS A 71 2.51 -10.11 -14.05
C CYS A 71 1.76 -11.44 -14.12
N SER A 72 0.75 -11.63 -13.26
CA SER A 72 -0.14 -12.80 -13.31
C SER A 72 -0.99 -12.87 -14.60
N CYS A 73 -1.04 -11.81 -15.40
CA CYS A 73 -1.78 -11.78 -16.67
C CYS A 73 -1.10 -12.52 -17.82
N VAL A 74 0.07 -13.14 -17.59
CA VAL A 74 0.89 -13.92 -18.54
C VAL A 74 1.31 -13.19 -19.83
N ARG A 75 1.01 -11.89 -19.95
CA ARG A 75 1.46 -11.04 -21.07
C ARG A 75 2.96 -10.78 -20.95
N ILE A 76 3.71 -11.19 -21.96
CA ILE A 76 5.13 -10.83 -22.10
C ILE A 76 5.23 -9.31 -22.28
N GLY A 77 6.03 -8.64 -21.45
CA GLY A 77 6.17 -7.17 -21.48
C GLY A 77 4.91 -6.43 -21.02
N CYS A 78 4.23 -6.92 -19.98
CA CYS A 78 3.14 -6.19 -19.34
C CYS A 78 3.63 -4.79 -18.91
N PRO A 79 2.99 -3.69 -19.36
CA PRO A 79 3.44 -2.34 -19.04
C PRO A 79 3.18 -1.94 -17.58
N THR A 80 2.20 -2.57 -16.92
CA THR A 80 1.79 -2.25 -15.55
C THR A 80 1.70 -3.51 -14.68
N PRO A 81 2.83 -4.20 -14.40
CA PRO A 81 2.81 -5.51 -13.73
C PRO A 81 2.05 -5.47 -12.40
N GLY A 82 1.01 -6.28 -12.26
CA GLY A 82 0.22 -6.40 -11.03
C GLY A 82 -0.65 -5.18 -10.68
N ARG A 83 -0.84 -4.23 -11.61
CA ARG A 83 -1.55 -2.95 -11.35
C ARG A 83 -2.79 -2.72 -12.22
N HIS A 84 -3.21 -3.72 -12.99
CA HIS A 84 -4.33 -3.59 -13.91
C HIS A 84 -5.46 -4.59 -13.60
N PRO A 85 -6.73 -4.28 -13.92
CA PRO A 85 -7.84 -5.22 -13.82
C PRO A 85 -7.59 -6.47 -14.67
N VAL A 86 -8.13 -7.61 -14.23
CA VAL A 86 -8.02 -8.88 -14.99
C VAL A 86 -8.92 -8.84 -16.23
N SER A 87 -10.11 -8.26 -16.10
CA SER A 87 -11.14 -8.21 -17.15
C SER A 87 -11.20 -6.82 -17.76
N PHE A 88 -11.37 -6.72 -19.08
CA PHE A 88 -11.68 -5.45 -19.75
C PHE A 88 -13.07 -4.91 -19.41
N ALA A 89 -13.97 -5.76 -18.90
CA ALA A 89 -15.30 -5.37 -18.45
C ALA A 89 -15.33 -5.05 -16.94
N TRP A 90 -14.19 -4.64 -16.36
CA TRP A 90 -14.07 -4.41 -14.92
C TRP A 90 -15.06 -3.36 -14.40
N GLN A 91 -15.38 -2.33 -15.19
CA GLN A 91 -16.32 -1.26 -14.82
C GLN A 91 -17.72 -1.81 -14.51
N THR A 92 -18.19 -2.76 -15.33
CA THR A 92 -19.52 -3.35 -15.20
C THR A 92 -19.54 -4.54 -14.24
N GLN A 93 -18.39 -5.20 -14.06
CA GLN A 93 -18.23 -6.32 -13.12
C GLN A 93 -17.98 -5.86 -11.69
N ALA A 94 -17.49 -4.63 -11.48
CA ALA A 94 -17.20 -4.10 -10.17
C ALA A 94 -18.45 -4.09 -9.28
N THR A 95 -18.36 -4.68 -8.09
CA THR A 95 -19.51 -4.93 -7.21
C THR A 95 -19.17 -4.80 -5.74
N THR A 96 -20.18 -4.48 -4.92
CA THR A 96 -20.14 -4.53 -3.46
C THR A 96 -20.74 -5.84 -2.90
N ASP A 97 -21.21 -6.76 -3.77
CA ASP A 97 -21.77 -8.05 -3.35
C ASP A 97 -20.70 -8.90 -2.65
N ARG A 98 -20.84 -9.01 -1.33
CA ARG A 98 -20.00 -9.85 -0.47
C ARG A 98 -19.81 -11.26 -1.02
N ALA A 99 -20.89 -11.92 -1.47
CA ALA A 99 -20.79 -13.30 -1.93
C ALA A 99 -19.96 -13.41 -3.21
N GLN A 100 -19.99 -12.39 -4.07
CA GLN A 100 -19.14 -12.32 -5.27
C GLN A 100 -17.67 -12.08 -4.91
N VAL A 101 -17.39 -11.17 -3.97
CA VAL A 101 -16.02 -10.91 -3.51
C VAL A 101 -15.40 -12.16 -2.89
N GLU A 102 -16.13 -12.85 -2.01
CA GLU A 102 -15.67 -14.12 -1.41
C GLU A 102 -15.45 -15.21 -2.46
N ARG A 103 -16.30 -15.29 -3.50
CA ARG A 103 -16.11 -16.23 -4.62
C ARG A 103 -14.80 -15.97 -5.35
N TRP A 104 -14.49 -14.70 -5.65
CA TRP A 104 -13.24 -14.33 -6.30
C TRP A 104 -12.02 -14.65 -5.44
N LEU A 105 -12.07 -14.33 -4.14
CA LEU A 105 -10.98 -14.62 -3.22
C LEU A 105 -10.69 -16.12 -3.07
N ARG A 106 -11.72 -16.97 -3.11
CA ARG A 106 -11.53 -18.42 -3.11
C ARG A 106 -10.94 -18.95 -4.41
N ALA A 107 -11.34 -18.38 -5.54
CA ALA A 107 -10.87 -18.81 -6.85
C ALA A 107 -9.42 -18.40 -7.10
N GLU A 108 -9.07 -17.16 -6.75
CA GLU A 108 -7.75 -16.56 -6.97
C GLU A 108 -7.27 -15.84 -5.69
N PRO A 109 -6.74 -16.58 -4.69
CA PRO A 109 -6.36 -16.00 -3.40
C PRO A 109 -5.26 -14.93 -3.48
N GLU A 110 -4.44 -15.01 -4.53
CA GLU A 110 -3.33 -14.09 -4.76
C GLU A 110 -3.73 -12.83 -5.54
N ALA A 111 -4.91 -12.80 -6.16
CA ALA A 111 -5.38 -11.67 -6.97
C ALA A 111 -5.40 -10.37 -6.16
N ASN A 112 -4.88 -9.29 -6.75
CA ASN A 112 -5.13 -7.94 -6.25
C ASN A 112 -6.60 -7.57 -6.50
N PHE A 113 -7.03 -6.45 -5.93
CA PHE A 113 -8.35 -5.89 -6.20
C PHE A 113 -8.23 -4.41 -6.50
N ILE A 114 -9.06 -3.95 -7.43
CA ILE A 114 -9.29 -2.53 -7.68
C ILE A 114 -10.66 -2.13 -7.18
N THR A 115 -10.84 -0.83 -6.97
CA THR A 115 -12.14 -0.20 -6.84
C THR A 115 -12.42 0.66 -8.08
N ALA A 116 -13.64 0.58 -8.61
CA ALA A 116 -14.07 1.44 -9.72
C ALA A 116 -14.55 2.81 -9.19
N THR A 117 -13.91 3.88 -9.64
CA THR A 117 -14.20 5.26 -9.20
C THR A 117 -15.26 5.94 -10.09
N GLY A 118 -15.77 7.11 -9.68
CA GLY A 118 -16.73 7.91 -10.45
C GLY A 118 -18.16 7.40 -10.48
N ARG A 119 -18.51 6.51 -9.55
CA ARG A 119 -19.89 6.02 -9.36
C ARG A 119 -20.33 6.19 -7.91
N ALA A 120 -19.62 5.53 -6.99
CA ALA A 120 -19.91 5.57 -5.55
C ALA A 120 -18.95 6.51 -4.78
N HIS A 121 -17.75 6.69 -5.30
CA HIS A 121 -16.68 7.49 -4.70
C HIS A 121 -15.70 7.89 -5.81
N ASP A 122 -14.92 8.93 -5.52
CA ASP A 122 -13.72 9.27 -6.27
C ASP A 122 -12.49 9.12 -5.36
N VAL A 123 -11.29 9.18 -5.95
CA VAL A 123 -10.04 9.14 -5.22
C VAL A 123 -9.11 10.25 -5.69
N LEU A 124 -8.62 11.05 -4.75
CA LEU A 124 -7.56 12.03 -4.99
C LEU A 124 -6.21 11.39 -4.67
N ASP A 125 -5.31 11.35 -5.65
CA ASP A 125 -3.97 10.76 -5.55
C ASP A 125 -2.91 11.88 -5.58
N VAL A 126 -2.11 11.96 -4.52
CA VAL A 126 -1.03 12.94 -4.34
C VAL A 126 0.29 12.26 -3.96
N PRO A 127 1.46 12.91 -4.16
CA PRO A 127 2.72 12.41 -3.64
C PRO A 127 2.63 12.23 -2.12
N ALA A 128 3.20 11.15 -1.59
CA ALA A 128 3.03 10.75 -0.18
C ALA A 128 3.45 11.86 0.79
N GLU A 129 4.54 12.59 0.50
CA GLU A 129 5.02 13.67 1.36
C GLU A 129 3.99 14.81 1.50
N ALA A 130 3.44 15.29 0.37
CA ALA A 130 2.34 16.26 0.37
C ALA A 130 1.08 15.67 1.03
N GLY A 131 0.82 14.39 0.82
CA GLY A 131 -0.28 13.66 1.46
C GLY A 131 -0.17 13.64 2.98
N TYR A 132 1.01 13.38 3.55
CA TYR A 132 1.21 13.40 5.01
C TYR A 132 1.00 14.80 5.59
N ALA A 133 1.47 15.85 4.92
CA ALA A 133 1.25 17.23 5.35
C ALA A 133 -0.26 17.58 5.35
N ALA A 134 -0.98 17.23 4.27
CA ALA A 134 -2.43 17.44 4.18
C ALA A 134 -3.19 16.62 5.23
N LEU A 135 -2.82 15.35 5.44
CA LEU A 135 -3.45 14.46 6.41
C LEU A 135 -3.36 15.04 7.83
N ALA A 136 -2.20 15.55 8.23
CA ALA A 136 -2.02 16.16 9.55
C ALA A 136 -2.94 17.38 9.77
N VAL A 137 -3.12 18.22 8.74
CA VAL A 137 -4.04 19.37 8.79
C VAL A 137 -5.49 18.91 8.90
N LEU A 138 -5.90 17.92 8.10
CA LEU A 138 -7.26 17.38 8.12
C LEU A 138 -7.58 16.69 9.46
N GLU A 139 -6.64 15.96 10.05
CA GLU A 139 -6.80 15.32 11.37
C GLU A 139 -6.92 16.34 12.51
N GLU A 140 -6.22 17.47 12.44
CA GLU A 140 -6.40 18.56 13.41
C GLU A 140 -7.78 19.21 13.26
N ARG A 141 -8.24 19.45 12.02
CA ARG A 141 -9.58 20.00 11.76
C ARG A 141 -10.69 19.04 12.23
N GLU A 142 -10.56 17.75 11.97
CA GLU A 142 -11.50 16.73 12.44
C GLU A 142 -11.57 16.71 13.98
N ARG A 143 -10.43 16.83 14.68
CA ARG A 143 -10.40 16.94 16.15
C ARG A 143 -11.03 18.22 16.70
N ALA A 144 -10.93 19.32 15.96
CA ALA A 144 -11.51 20.61 16.33
C ALA A 144 -13.01 20.72 15.97
N ALA A 145 -13.51 19.84 15.11
CA ALA A 145 -14.89 19.85 14.65
C ALA A 145 -15.87 19.52 15.78
N GLY A 146 -17.01 20.22 15.79
CA GLY A 146 -18.09 19.96 16.72
C GLY A 146 -18.87 18.67 16.38
N PRO A 147 -19.66 18.13 17.32
CA PRO A 147 -20.52 16.98 17.03
C PRO A 147 -21.47 17.26 15.86
N GLY A 148 -21.50 16.38 14.87
CA GLY A 148 -22.39 16.48 13.70
C GLY A 148 -21.87 17.36 12.56
N ALA A 149 -20.61 17.80 12.60
CA ALA A 149 -19.96 18.38 11.43
C ALA A 149 -19.88 17.33 10.29
N GLU A 150 -19.98 17.80 9.05
CA GLU A 150 -19.71 16.96 7.88
C GLU A 150 -18.24 16.49 7.92
N PRO A 151 -17.97 15.24 7.50
CA PRO A 151 -16.60 14.72 7.51
C PRO A 151 -15.75 15.49 6.49
N GLU A 152 -14.61 16.04 6.95
CA GLU A 152 -13.58 16.60 6.07
C GLU A 152 -12.51 15.57 5.70
N LEU A 153 -12.45 14.44 6.41
CA LEU A 153 -11.46 13.38 6.20
C LEU A 153 -12.15 12.02 6.00
N GLY A 154 -11.77 11.35 4.90
CA GLY A 154 -12.26 10.03 4.51
C GLY A 154 -11.24 8.92 4.73
N PRO A 155 -11.48 7.73 4.19
CA PRO A 155 -10.47 6.68 4.13
C PRO A 155 -9.23 7.15 3.38
N VAL A 156 -8.05 6.70 3.84
CA VAL A 156 -6.76 7.08 3.27
C VAL A 156 -5.89 5.83 3.12
N ALA A 157 -5.32 5.63 1.94
CA ALA A 157 -4.39 4.54 1.66
C ALA A 157 -3.04 5.05 1.17
N LEU A 158 -1.97 4.38 1.56
CA LEU A 158 -0.66 4.54 0.95
C LEU A 158 -0.54 3.56 -0.21
N HIS A 159 -0.01 4.02 -1.34
CA HIS A 159 0.20 3.22 -2.54
C HIS A 159 1.70 3.22 -2.87
N GLY A 160 2.39 2.12 -2.59
CA GLY A 160 3.79 1.94 -2.98
C GLY A 160 4.81 2.78 -2.22
N GLY A 161 4.38 3.47 -1.15
CA GLY A 161 5.23 4.31 -0.29
C GLY A 161 5.42 5.74 -0.79
N ASP A 162 5.19 5.99 -2.08
CA ASP A 162 5.46 7.25 -2.75
C ASP A 162 4.20 8.07 -3.05
N ARG A 163 3.02 7.44 -2.96
CA ARG A 163 1.72 8.08 -3.25
C ARG A 163 0.70 7.81 -2.16
N MET A 164 -0.20 8.77 -1.94
CA MET A 164 -1.29 8.70 -0.97
C MET A 164 -2.63 8.95 -1.65
N LEU A 165 -3.59 8.07 -1.35
CA LEU A 165 -4.93 8.02 -1.94
C LEU A 165 -5.96 8.46 -0.90
N PHE A 166 -6.69 9.55 -1.19
CA PHE A 166 -7.77 10.08 -0.36
C PHE A 166 -9.12 9.76 -0.99
N PHE A 167 -9.96 9.02 -0.28
CA PHE A 167 -11.27 8.59 -0.77
C PHE A 167 -12.33 9.65 -0.42
N THR A 168 -13.15 10.01 -1.40
CA THR A 168 -14.07 11.14 -1.31
C THR A 168 -15.39 10.83 -2.01
N LYS A 169 -16.44 11.60 -1.73
CA LYS A 169 -17.66 11.61 -2.54
C LYS A 169 -17.28 11.91 -3.99
N THR A 170 -18.10 11.41 -4.91
CA THR A 170 -17.91 11.74 -6.32
C THR A 170 -18.10 13.25 -6.57
N ARG A 171 -17.32 13.84 -7.50
CA ARG A 171 -17.49 15.23 -7.99
C ARG A 171 -18.89 15.51 -8.55
N GLY A 172 -19.65 14.45 -8.83
CA GLY A 172 -21.03 14.48 -9.22
C GLY A 172 -21.39 13.17 -9.91
N THR A 173 -22.54 12.61 -9.56
CA THR A 173 -23.30 11.75 -10.46
C THR A 173 -24.35 12.64 -11.09
N PRO A 174 -24.03 13.41 -12.15
CA PRO A 174 -25.10 14.10 -12.85
C PRO A 174 -26.08 13.02 -13.33
N GLU A 175 -27.38 13.26 -13.10
CA GLU A 175 -28.44 12.37 -13.57
C GLU A 175 -28.42 12.25 -15.11
N ASP A 176 -27.78 13.22 -15.77
CA ASP A 176 -27.56 13.30 -17.20
C ASP A 176 -26.08 13.12 -17.57
N GLU A 177 -25.77 12.25 -18.54
CA GLU A 177 -24.38 12.07 -19.03
C GLU A 177 -23.83 13.35 -19.68
N ASP A 178 -24.72 14.23 -20.17
CA ASP A 178 -24.37 15.47 -20.87
C ASP A 178 -23.91 16.61 -19.95
N GLU A 179 -24.13 16.50 -18.62
CA GLU A 179 -23.64 17.46 -17.62
C GLU A 179 -22.26 17.10 -17.07
N TRP A 180 -21.74 15.91 -17.43
CA TRP A 180 -20.41 15.48 -17.04
C TRP A 180 -19.35 16.09 -17.98
N TRP A 181 -18.38 16.81 -17.41
CA TRP A 181 -17.27 17.40 -18.15
C TRP A 181 -15.91 16.88 -17.66
N PRO A 182 -14.99 16.45 -18.55
CA PRO A 182 -13.64 16.04 -18.17
C PRO A 182 -12.83 17.24 -17.64
N CYS A 183 -11.98 17.00 -16.64
CA CYS A 183 -11.08 17.99 -16.04
C CYS A 183 -9.61 17.60 -16.27
N GLU A 184 -8.71 18.58 -16.34
CA GLU A 184 -7.25 18.39 -16.48
C GLU A 184 -6.62 17.58 -15.33
N LEU A 185 -7.34 17.40 -14.21
CA LEU A 185 -6.91 16.56 -13.09
C LEU A 185 -7.39 15.11 -13.22
N ASP A 186 -8.30 14.81 -14.15
CA ASP A 186 -8.90 13.49 -14.30
C ASP A 186 -7.81 12.49 -14.74
N SER A 187 -7.51 11.52 -13.89
CA SER A 187 -6.55 10.46 -14.21
C SER A 187 -7.28 9.29 -14.85
N HIS A 188 -6.82 8.93 -16.04
CA HIS A 188 -7.19 7.68 -16.70
C HIS A 188 -6.06 6.66 -16.58
N PRO A 189 -6.35 5.34 -16.65
CA PRO A 189 -5.32 4.30 -16.59
C PRO A 189 -4.17 4.49 -17.60
N GLU A 190 -4.46 5.12 -18.74
CA GLU A 190 -3.53 5.46 -19.81
C GLU A 190 -2.67 6.71 -19.54
N THR A 191 -3.12 7.63 -18.67
CA THR A 191 -2.41 8.90 -18.36
C THR A 191 -1.66 8.85 -17.02
N MET A 192 -1.43 7.64 -16.49
CA MET A 192 -0.77 7.41 -15.20
C MET A 192 0.66 7.98 -15.10
N GLU A 193 1.28 8.43 -16.19
CA GLU A 193 2.62 9.05 -16.20
C GLU A 193 2.58 10.58 -16.38
N GLU A 194 1.44 11.15 -16.78
CA GLU A 194 1.35 12.54 -17.27
C GLU A 194 1.18 13.59 -16.16
N HIS A 195 0.77 13.20 -14.95
CA HIS A 195 0.51 14.11 -13.83
C HIS A 195 1.31 13.72 -12.58
N PRO A 196 2.59 14.07 -12.46
CA PRO A 196 3.39 13.73 -11.26
C PRO A 196 2.85 14.39 -9.98
N GLY A 197 2.05 15.45 -10.12
CA GLY A 197 1.39 16.19 -9.05
C GLY A 197 0.13 15.51 -8.51
N LEU A 198 -0.98 16.25 -8.44
CA LEU A 198 -2.27 15.76 -7.97
C LEU A 198 -3.03 15.10 -9.13
N ARG A 199 -3.68 13.97 -8.85
CA ARG A 199 -4.53 13.21 -9.77
C ARG A 199 -5.91 13.00 -9.15
N TRP A 200 -6.93 13.01 -9.99
CA TRP A 200 -8.31 12.73 -9.60
C TRP A 200 -8.80 11.49 -10.35
N HIS A 201 -8.92 10.36 -9.64
CA HIS A 201 -9.56 9.17 -10.16
C HIS A 201 -11.07 9.30 -10.01
N CYS A 202 -11.74 9.64 -11.10
CA CYS A 202 -13.19 9.79 -11.17
C CYS A 202 -13.81 8.75 -12.13
N ARG A 203 -14.77 9.15 -12.97
CA ARG A 203 -15.48 8.27 -13.90
C ARG A 203 -14.51 7.57 -14.87
N GLY A 204 -14.71 6.27 -15.05
CA GLY A 204 -13.90 5.45 -15.95
C GLY A 204 -12.48 5.13 -15.42
N SER A 205 -12.16 5.54 -14.20
CA SER A 205 -10.89 5.26 -13.55
C SER A 205 -11.01 4.17 -12.48
N TYR A 206 -9.87 3.74 -11.97
CA TYR A 206 -9.77 2.80 -10.86
C TYR A 206 -8.50 3.06 -10.06
N VAL A 207 -8.49 2.59 -8.81
CA VAL A 207 -7.27 2.48 -8.00
C VAL A 207 -7.18 1.10 -7.40
N LEU A 208 -5.95 0.63 -7.11
CA LEU A 208 -5.75 -0.59 -6.33
C LEU A 208 -6.22 -0.38 -4.89
N LEU A 209 -6.90 -1.38 -4.33
CA LEU A 209 -7.29 -1.39 -2.93
C LEU A 209 -6.26 -2.11 -2.06
N PRO A 210 -6.03 -1.67 -0.81
CA PRO A 210 -5.36 -2.48 0.18
C PRO A 210 -6.01 -3.87 0.36
N PRO A 211 -5.24 -4.95 0.60
CA PRO A 211 -3.79 -5.00 0.70
C PRO A 211 -3.13 -5.46 -0.61
N SER A 212 -3.29 -4.70 -1.71
CA SER A 212 -2.71 -5.08 -3.01
C SER A 212 -1.19 -5.09 -2.98
N ARG A 213 -0.59 -6.05 -3.69
CA ARG A 213 0.87 -6.17 -3.83
C ARG A 213 1.35 -5.45 -5.08
N LEU A 214 2.50 -4.80 -4.98
CA LEU A 214 3.12 -4.08 -6.07
C LEU A 214 4.43 -4.77 -6.49
N PRO A 215 4.85 -4.66 -7.76
CA PRO A 215 6.16 -5.11 -8.18
C PRO A 215 7.23 -4.19 -7.58
N ASP A 216 8.43 -4.76 -7.33
CA ASP A 216 9.67 -4.04 -7.01
C ASP A 216 9.70 -3.22 -5.70
N THR A 217 8.62 -3.26 -4.91
CA THR A 217 8.56 -2.63 -3.59
C THR A 217 8.17 -3.65 -2.53
N ALA A 218 8.81 -3.58 -1.36
CA ALA A 218 8.30 -4.29 -0.18
C ALA A 218 6.96 -3.67 0.30
N GLU A 219 6.76 -2.40 -0.02
CA GLU A 219 5.58 -1.63 0.32
C GLU A 219 4.48 -1.84 -0.74
N GLY A 220 3.42 -2.56 -0.37
CA GLY A 220 2.21 -2.68 -1.18
C GLY A 220 1.28 -1.48 -1.01
N VAL A 221 0.01 -1.69 -1.33
CA VAL A 221 -1.06 -0.74 -1.02
C VAL A 221 -1.61 -1.08 0.36
N HIS A 222 -1.67 -0.14 1.29
CA HIS A 222 -2.18 -0.36 2.65
C HIS A 222 -2.99 0.82 3.18
N TRP A 223 -3.95 0.54 4.06
CA TRP A 223 -4.74 1.60 4.70
C TRP A 223 -3.92 2.32 5.76
N LEU A 224 -3.92 3.65 5.72
CA LEU A 224 -3.58 4.51 6.86
C LEU A 224 -4.83 4.76 7.72
N ARG A 225 -5.94 5.04 7.05
CA ARG A 225 -7.28 5.14 7.64
C ARG A 225 -8.24 4.22 6.87
N PRO A 226 -8.59 3.04 7.40
CA PRO A 226 -9.43 2.08 6.70
C PRO A 226 -10.89 2.56 6.65
N PRO A 227 -11.64 2.20 5.59
CA PRO A 227 -13.06 2.52 5.51
C PRO A 227 -13.87 1.77 6.58
N GLN A 228 -14.89 2.42 7.13
CA GLN A 228 -15.90 1.78 7.98
C GLN A 228 -17.25 1.77 7.27
N GLU A 229 -18.06 0.76 7.58
CA GLU A 229 -19.40 0.64 7.04
C GLU A 229 -20.30 1.75 7.61
N GLY A 230 -20.94 2.52 6.72
CA GLY A 230 -21.84 3.62 7.08
C GLY A 230 -21.17 4.99 7.26
N ASP A 231 -19.85 5.09 7.20
CA ASP A 231 -19.16 6.38 7.24
C ASP A 231 -19.46 7.19 5.97
N ALA A 232 -19.78 8.47 6.16
CA ALA A 232 -19.90 9.41 5.06
C ALA A 232 -18.51 9.77 4.52
N LEU A 233 -18.38 9.79 3.20
CA LEU A 233 -17.16 10.28 2.55
C LEU A 233 -17.12 11.81 2.57
N PRO A 234 -15.94 12.43 2.64
CA PRO A 234 -15.81 13.88 2.58
C PRO A 234 -16.16 14.44 1.21
N GLU A 235 -16.58 15.70 1.17
CA GLU A 235 -16.77 16.45 -0.08
C GLU A 235 -15.43 16.67 -0.81
N PRO A 236 -15.34 16.39 -2.12
CA PRO A 236 -14.05 16.38 -2.81
C PRO A 236 -13.40 17.76 -2.91
N LEU A 237 -14.19 18.83 -3.03
CA LEU A 237 -13.65 20.19 -3.14
C LEU A 237 -13.01 20.66 -1.82
N ALA A 238 -13.54 20.26 -0.67
CA ALA A 238 -12.97 20.58 0.63
C ALA A 238 -11.59 19.90 0.83
N LEU A 239 -11.47 18.64 0.38
CA LEU A 239 -10.19 17.94 0.35
C LEU A 239 -9.21 18.56 -0.66
N LEU A 240 -9.69 18.89 -1.86
CA LEU A 240 -8.85 19.40 -2.94
C LEU A 240 -8.14 20.70 -2.55
N GLU A 241 -8.81 21.61 -1.86
CA GLU A 241 -8.21 22.84 -1.33
C GLU A 241 -6.99 22.52 -0.47
N THR A 242 -7.19 21.68 0.55
CA THR A 242 -6.13 21.29 1.50
C THR A 242 -4.98 20.54 0.82
N LEU A 243 -5.29 19.65 -0.11
CA LEU A 243 -4.29 18.87 -0.86
C LEU A 243 -3.48 19.75 -1.82
N THR A 244 -4.11 20.76 -2.42
CA THR A 244 -3.45 21.69 -3.33
C THR A 244 -2.50 22.62 -2.58
N ASP A 245 -2.92 23.11 -1.40
CA ASP A 245 -2.09 23.94 -0.53
C ASP A 245 -0.85 23.17 -0.04
N ALA A 246 -1.04 21.95 0.46
CA ALA A 246 0.07 21.09 0.89
C ALA A 246 1.04 20.78 -0.26
N ARG A 247 0.51 20.61 -1.48
CA ARG A 247 1.35 20.44 -2.68
C ARG A 247 2.11 21.70 -3.04
N ALA A 248 1.51 22.88 -2.93
CA ALA A 248 2.19 24.13 -3.23
C ALA A 248 3.38 24.36 -2.27
N GLU A 249 3.20 24.03 -0.99
CA GLU A 249 4.29 24.05 0.00
C GLU A 249 5.40 23.05 -0.36
N TYR A 250 5.06 21.84 -0.82
CA TYR A 250 6.02 20.85 -1.30
C TYR A 250 6.75 21.26 -2.58
N ALA A 251 6.06 21.89 -3.54
CA ALA A 251 6.70 22.37 -4.76
C ALA A 251 7.78 23.43 -4.43
N VAL A 252 7.52 24.31 -3.46
CA VAL A 252 8.49 25.30 -3.00
C VAL A 252 9.70 24.65 -2.31
N THR A 253 9.51 23.56 -1.56
CA THR A 253 10.63 22.86 -0.88
C THR A 253 11.47 22.04 -1.85
N VAL A 254 10.88 21.40 -2.85
CA VAL A 254 11.61 20.63 -3.88
C VAL A 254 12.27 21.53 -4.91
N GLU A 255 11.56 22.51 -5.46
CA GLU A 255 12.13 23.48 -6.41
C GLU A 255 13.16 24.41 -5.73
N GLY A 256 13.02 24.63 -4.42
CA GLY A 256 14.02 25.34 -3.61
C GLY A 256 15.32 24.55 -3.37
N LEU A 257 15.27 23.22 -3.46
CA LEU A 257 16.45 22.34 -3.40
C LEU A 257 17.09 22.13 -4.77
N GLU A 258 16.33 22.25 -5.84
CA GLU A 258 16.84 22.27 -7.21
C GLU A 258 17.34 23.67 -7.60
N GLN A 259 18.52 24.04 -7.09
CA GLN A 259 19.34 25.02 -7.80
C GLN A 259 19.57 24.48 -9.22
N HIS A 260 18.82 25.06 -10.16
CA HIS A 260 18.88 24.81 -11.59
C HIS A 260 20.35 24.86 -12.02
N THR A 261 20.97 23.70 -12.19
CA THR A 261 22.28 23.63 -12.83
C THR A 261 22.03 23.94 -14.31
N PRO A 262 22.56 25.05 -14.86
CA PRO A 262 22.31 25.37 -16.25
C PRO A 262 22.98 24.28 -17.10
N TRP A 263 22.17 23.60 -17.90
CA TRP A 263 22.59 22.61 -18.87
C TRP A 263 23.72 23.15 -19.77
N PRO A 264 24.77 22.38 -20.11
CA PRO A 264 25.86 22.91 -20.91
C PRO A 264 25.42 23.10 -22.36
N VAL A 265 25.68 24.29 -22.88
CA VAL A 265 25.63 24.59 -24.31
C VAL A 265 26.88 23.97 -24.94
N ARG A 266 26.70 23.11 -25.95
CA ARG A 266 27.78 22.67 -26.84
C ARG A 266 27.94 23.63 -28.00
#